data_AF-A0A4Z1GLA6-F1
#
_entry.id   AF-A0A4Z1GLA6-F1
#
_cell.length_a   1.000
_cell.length_b   1.000
_cell.length_c   1.000
_cell.angle_alpha   90.00
_cell.angle_beta   90.00
_cell.angle_gamma   90.00
#
_symmetry.space_group_name_H-M   'P 1'
#
loop_
_entity.id
_entity.type
_entity.pdbx_description
1 polymer ?
#
loop_
_entity_poly.entity_id
_entity_poly.type
_entity_poly.pdbx_seq_one_letter_code
_entity_poly.pdbx_strand_id
1 'polypeptide(L)'
;MDQSHPLTTSFHDDVKYNGSGYWLHTIDAKLRCPKLAKLSSTIPPELDVGRQHTDDELQDIGYIRLEPGVCHFVAAPNAPDGKRFDHTYLSAAEIEKASLLDHRVKVREKMLHRDFQPKLRAAKTKVWSRKLMEDRAKIYELGITVQKRTGRHSIQNGVIIRNDVDKDNRDLTVELTSIANDLLETYAPGMKDEFRAKRQLQLPPLTIGADENNTITSIQANYLEVDEGMDGLRKFGHGHVDERDHANTFTVLLFLGNPPPDYHVGNFALLGERTVCPTAPLSALVFSGKRWHAGIAPRRYDTDTPVSLRYVLPVPILELPTGTPLMRLSVVAYPSRRMIDVHPQELGYELFTSAGSACFQSQKKYQEWRMSYYIAHERAMVVLEALEDREKLSEKSRKRKGDGRDRYAQLDTTGIVRHTLPSYFVDKFQWRDELTGRVIFPSTQLAIDTIVQIGQPNEEWDNFSKDMARVSLGGKALGKRKVPERKTLEAETFERSKRLKSSESADEMKSAEYQLEERVGTFKEEFYRWEEPLTEQDNGDGMDHREPAQERLESRDWESFGAP
;
A
#
# COMPACT_ATOMS: atom_id res chain seq x y z
N MET A 1 40.51 28.16 19.55
CA MET A 1 41.13 26.91 19.05
C MET A 1 40.87 25.87 20.11
N ASP A 2 40.15 24.77 19.89
CA ASP A 2 39.69 24.21 18.63
C ASP A 2 38.68 23.05 18.89
N GLN A 3 37.79 22.81 17.92
CA GLN A 3 37.08 21.55 17.63
C GLN A 3 35.93 21.08 18.54
N SER A 4 34.81 21.81 18.53
CA SER A 4 33.46 21.21 18.69
C SER A 4 32.67 21.37 17.38
N HIS A 5 33.19 20.80 16.29
CA HIS A 5 32.35 20.60 15.11
C HIS A 5 31.45 19.38 15.38
N PRO A 6 30.12 19.50 15.34
CA PRO A 6 29.27 18.33 15.33
C PRO A 6 29.64 17.53 14.09
N LEU A 7 29.80 16.21 14.25
CA LEU A 7 29.91 15.28 13.13
C LEU A 7 28.83 15.63 12.10
N THR A 8 29.23 16.26 11.01
CA THR A 8 28.45 16.40 9.78
C THR A 8 28.33 15.00 9.20
N THR A 9 27.49 14.15 9.80
CA THR A 9 27.04 12.92 9.16
C THR A 9 26.05 13.33 8.09
N SER A 10 26.55 13.84 6.95
CA SER A 10 25.73 13.96 5.77
C SER A 10 25.19 12.56 5.47
N PHE A 11 23.86 12.41 5.50
CA PHE A 11 23.19 11.16 5.16
C PHE A 11 23.30 10.84 3.65
N HIS A 12 23.81 11.80 2.88
CA HIS A 12 24.02 11.74 1.45
C HIS A 12 25.52 11.85 1.18
N ASP A 13 26.09 10.83 0.55
CA ASP A 13 27.53 10.82 0.20
C ASP A 13 27.84 11.62 -1.07
N ASP A 14 26.84 11.97 -1.89
CA ASP A 14 27.02 12.78 -3.10
C ASP A 14 25.65 13.19 -3.68
N VAL A 15 25.15 14.40 -3.39
CA VAL A 15 24.02 14.99 -4.14
C VAL A 15 24.58 15.63 -5.40
N LYS A 16 24.85 14.84 -6.44
CA LYS A 16 25.36 15.34 -7.73
C LYS A 16 24.21 15.53 -8.71
N TYR A 17 23.79 16.78 -8.95
CA TYR A 17 22.89 17.09 -10.05
C TYR A 17 23.57 16.81 -11.40
N ASN A 18 23.05 15.87 -12.20
CA ASN A 18 23.65 15.48 -13.48
C ASN A 18 22.84 15.93 -14.71
N GLY A 19 21.94 16.90 -14.54
CA GLY A 19 21.03 17.36 -15.60
C GLY A 19 19.77 16.51 -15.79
N SER A 20 19.59 15.41 -15.05
CA SER A 20 18.38 14.56 -15.10
C SER A 20 17.70 14.32 -13.74
N GLY A 21 18.23 14.88 -12.65
CA GLY A 21 17.69 14.74 -11.28
C GLY A 21 18.78 14.73 -10.20
N TYR A 22 18.36 14.69 -8.92
CA TYR A 22 19.24 14.62 -7.77
C TYR A 22 19.46 13.17 -7.31
N TRP A 23 20.71 12.87 -6.95
CA TRP A 23 21.12 11.58 -6.41
C TRP A 23 20.94 11.59 -4.90
N LEU A 24 20.07 10.74 -4.38
CA LEU A 24 20.01 10.45 -2.95
C LEU A 24 20.70 9.11 -2.73
N HIS A 25 22.00 9.16 -2.46
CA HIS A 25 22.68 8.04 -1.83
C HIS A 25 22.04 7.84 -0.45
N THR A 26 21.11 6.90 -0.33
CA THR A 26 20.65 6.43 0.97
C THR A 26 21.71 5.47 1.51
N ILE A 27 22.63 6.06 2.26
CA ILE A 27 23.37 5.47 3.38
C ILE A 27 24.34 4.32 3.04
N ASP A 28 25.62 4.59 3.30
CA ASP A 28 26.73 3.64 3.44
C ASP A 28 26.27 2.32 4.10
N ALA A 29 26.56 1.19 3.45
CA ALA A 29 26.29 -0.16 3.94
C ALA A 29 26.84 -0.41 5.38
N LYS A 30 27.79 0.41 5.84
CA LYS A 30 28.37 0.37 7.19
C LYS A 30 27.49 0.98 8.30
N LEU A 31 26.44 1.73 7.96
CA LEU A 31 25.55 2.40 8.92
C LEU A 31 24.34 1.57 9.37
N ARG A 32 24.36 0.24 9.14
CA ARG A 32 23.35 -0.74 9.61
C ARG A 32 23.33 -0.91 11.14
N CYS A 33 22.98 0.15 11.87
CA CYS A 33 22.95 0.22 13.33
C CYS A 33 21.54 0.65 13.81
N PRO A 34 21.05 0.19 14.97
CA PRO A 34 19.79 0.63 15.59
C PRO A 34 19.62 2.16 15.68
N LYS A 35 20.72 2.91 15.78
CA LYS A 35 20.74 4.38 15.79
C LYS A 35 20.19 4.98 14.49
N LEU A 36 20.52 4.39 13.34
CA LEU A 36 20.06 4.85 12.03
C LEU A 36 18.57 4.59 11.83
N ALA A 37 18.10 3.40 12.20
CA ALA A 37 16.68 3.05 12.14
C ALA A 37 15.82 4.01 12.99
N LYS A 38 16.30 4.36 14.19
CA LYS A 38 15.64 5.36 15.05
C LYS A 38 15.64 6.75 14.41
N LEU A 39 16.76 7.15 13.80
CA LEU A 39 16.91 8.45 13.13
C LEU A 39 16.00 8.58 11.89
N SER A 40 15.85 7.50 11.13
CA SER A 40 14.97 7.44 9.95
C SER A 40 13.48 7.32 10.28
N SER A 41 13.11 7.00 11.53
CA SER A 41 11.71 6.84 11.96
C SER A 41 11.19 7.98 12.84
N THR A 42 12.05 8.93 13.22
CA THR A 42 11.71 9.99 14.19
C THR A 42 11.71 11.35 13.51
N ILE A 43 10.69 12.15 13.79
CA ILE A 43 10.62 13.55 13.36
C ILE A 43 11.58 14.37 14.27
N PRO A 44 12.61 15.04 13.72
CA PRO A 44 13.44 15.97 14.49
C PRO A 44 12.57 17.11 15.05
N PRO A 45 12.72 17.48 16.33
CA PRO A 45 11.99 18.61 16.91
C PRO A 45 12.15 19.92 16.13
N GLU A 46 13.31 20.12 15.51
CA GLU A 46 13.64 21.27 14.67
C GLU A 46 12.76 21.35 13.42
N LEU A 47 12.27 20.21 12.91
CA LEU A 47 11.29 20.18 11.82
C LEU A 47 9.87 20.50 12.29
N ASP A 48 9.54 20.29 13.56
CA ASP A 48 8.18 20.48 14.08
C ASP A 48 7.89 21.93 14.51
N VAL A 49 8.17 22.89 13.62
CA VAL A 49 7.94 24.33 13.84
C VAL A 49 6.84 24.87 12.92
N GLY A 50 6.05 25.83 13.41
CA GLY A 50 4.89 26.40 12.72
C GLY A 50 5.20 27.37 11.58
N ARG A 51 6.26 27.13 10.81
CA ARG A 51 6.72 28.02 9.72
C ARG A 51 7.54 27.25 8.68
N GLN A 52 7.83 27.91 7.55
CA GLN A 52 8.82 27.38 6.61
C GLN A 52 10.22 27.45 7.21
N HIS A 53 11.02 26.41 6.94
CA HIS A 53 12.45 26.39 7.22
C HIS A 53 13.23 27.12 6.14
N THR A 54 14.35 27.74 6.48
CA THR A 54 15.34 28.14 5.46
C THR A 54 16.10 26.90 4.97
N ASP A 55 16.74 27.01 3.80
CA ASP A 55 17.56 25.90 3.30
C ASP A 55 18.78 25.66 4.20
N ASP A 56 19.35 26.71 4.81
CA ASP A 56 20.41 26.61 5.82
C ASP A 56 19.93 25.82 7.06
N GLU A 57 18.73 26.12 7.58
CA GLU A 57 18.17 25.38 8.73
C GLU A 57 17.95 23.91 8.42
N LEU A 58 17.50 23.58 7.19
CA LEU A 58 17.34 22.20 6.75
C LEU A 58 18.71 21.52 6.60
N GLN A 59 19.69 22.19 6.01
CA GLN A 59 21.04 21.67 5.84
C GLN A 59 21.70 21.38 7.20
N ASP A 60 21.53 22.26 8.19
CA ASP A 60 22.08 22.11 9.54
C ASP A 60 21.58 20.84 10.24
N ILE A 61 20.32 20.45 10.00
CA ILE A 61 19.73 19.22 10.55
C ILE A 61 19.80 18.02 9.58
N GLY A 62 20.47 18.20 8.45
CA GLY A 62 20.71 17.15 7.45
C GLY A 62 19.50 16.76 6.62
N TYR A 63 18.59 17.72 6.35
CA TYR A 63 17.45 17.58 5.46
C TYR A 63 17.60 18.41 4.18
N ILE A 64 16.90 18.00 3.13
CA ILE A 64 16.87 18.69 1.84
C ILE A 64 15.42 19.04 1.49
N ARG A 65 15.19 20.30 1.10
CA ARG A 65 13.92 20.72 0.51
C ARG A 65 13.77 20.13 -0.88
N LEU A 66 12.64 19.48 -1.14
CA LEU A 66 12.33 18.99 -2.49
C LEU A 66 12.04 20.16 -3.42
N GLU A 67 12.83 20.25 -4.48
CA GLU A 67 12.56 21.16 -5.60
C GLU A 67 11.36 20.64 -6.41
N PRO A 68 10.36 21.49 -6.71
CA PRO A 68 9.22 21.08 -7.53
C PRO A 68 9.62 20.55 -8.91
N GLY A 69 9.08 19.40 -9.30
CA GLY A 69 9.28 18.78 -10.62
C GLY A 69 10.58 17.98 -10.74
N VAL A 70 11.47 18.03 -9.75
CA VAL A 70 12.74 17.32 -9.80
C VAL A 70 12.59 15.90 -9.28
N CYS A 71 12.96 14.93 -10.10
CA CYS A 71 12.94 13.51 -9.72
C CYS A 71 14.15 13.14 -8.86
N HIS A 72 13.89 12.38 -7.81
CA HIS A 72 14.92 11.80 -6.95
C HIS A 72 15.01 10.30 -7.17
N PHE A 73 16.25 9.80 -7.18
CA PHE A 73 16.56 8.41 -7.48
C PHE A 73 17.38 7.79 -6.35
N VAL A 74 17.21 6.48 -6.19
CA VAL A 74 17.98 5.64 -5.25
C VAL A 74 18.87 4.67 -6.02
N ALA A 75 20.00 4.32 -5.43
CA ALA A 75 20.93 3.35 -6.00
C ALA A 75 20.27 1.97 -6.13
N ALA A 76 20.40 1.37 -7.32
CA ALA A 76 19.76 0.11 -7.66
C ALA A 76 20.71 -0.74 -8.52
N PRO A 77 21.48 -1.66 -7.91
CA PRO A 77 22.56 -2.36 -8.58
C PRO A 77 22.08 -3.34 -9.67
N ASN A 78 20.81 -3.73 -9.67
CA ASN A 78 20.25 -4.56 -10.75
C ASN A 78 19.54 -3.73 -11.84
N ALA A 79 19.55 -2.40 -11.75
CA ALA A 79 19.05 -1.51 -12.81
C ALA A 79 20.13 -1.27 -13.88
N PRO A 80 19.79 -1.18 -15.17
CA PRO A 80 20.77 -0.95 -16.25
C PRO A 80 21.59 0.33 -16.09
N ASP A 81 20.97 1.39 -15.57
CA ASP A 81 21.60 2.69 -15.29
C ASP A 81 22.03 2.85 -13.82
N GLY A 82 21.93 1.76 -13.03
CA GLY A 82 22.31 1.71 -11.63
C GLY A 82 21.37 2.44 -10.67
N LYS A 83 20.18 2.89 -11.12
CA LYS A 83 19.25 3.67 -10.30
C LYS A 83 17.78 3.32 -10.53
N ARG A 84 16.93 3.63 -9.55
CA ARG A 84 15.46 3.56 -9.68
C ARG A 84 14.84 4.83 -9.13
N PHE A 85 13.74 5.26 -9.73
CA PHE A 85 12.95 6.37 -9.23
C PHE A 85 12.46 6.08 -7.82
N ASP A 86 12.45 7.11 -6.96
CA ASP A 86 12.02 6.99 -5.57
C ASP A 86 10.89 7.96 -5.23
N HIS A 87 11.10 9.25 -5.45
CA HIS A 87 10.08 10.26 -5.17
C HIS A 87 10.26 11.55 -5.99
N THR A 88 9.18 12.35 -6.04
CA THR A 88 9.17 13.70 -6.60
C THR A 88 8.03 14.53 -5.98
N TYR A 89 8.30 15.81 -5.73
CA TYR A 89 7.30 16.78 -5.29
C TYR A 89 6.87 17.65 -6.47
N LEU A 90 5.57 17.91 -6.58
CA LEU A 90 4.99 18.70 -7.66
C LEU A 90 4.21 19.87 -7.05
N SER A 91 4.68 21.10 -7.31
CA SER A 91 3.95 22.31 -6.94
C SER A 91 2.73 22.50 -7.84
N ALA A 92 1.82 23.40 -7.47
CA ALA A 92 0.68 23.75 -8.33
C ALA A 92 1.12 24.24 -9.74
N ALA A 93 2.29 24.87 -9.87
CA ALA A 93 2.84 25.26 -11.16
C ALA A 93 3.25 24.05 -12.03
N GLU A 94 3.84 23.01 -11.43
CA GLU A 94 4.18 21.78 -12.15
C GLU A 94 2.92 21.02 -12.57
N ILE A 95 1.91 21.00 -11.71
CA ILE A 95 0.60 20.43 -12.03
C ILE A 95 -0.08 21.17 -13.19
N GLU A 96 0.06 22.50 -13.26
CA GLU A 96 -0.42 23.31 -14.37
C GLU A 96 0.30 22.99 -15.68
N LYS A 97 1.64 22.84 -15.65
CA LYS A 97 2.42 22.42 -16.82
C LYS A 97 2.00 21.04 -17.35
N ALA A 98 1.56 20.15 -16.46
CA ALA A 98 0.99 18.85 -16.83
C ALA A 98 -0.47 18.93 -17.32
N SER A 99 -1.08 20.11 -17.40
CA SER A 99 -2.49 20.32 -17.78
C SER A 99 -3.50 19.65 -16.84
N LEU A 100 -3.14 19.44 -15.57
CA LEU A 100 -3.97 18.75 -14.57
C LEU A 100 -4.56 19.70 -13.51
N LEU A 101 -4.26 21.00 -13.58
CA LEU A 101 -4.68 21.96 -12.56
C LEU A 101 -6.21 22.10 -12.48
N ASP A 102 -6.88 22.28 -13.62
CA ASP A 102 -8.34 22.45 -13.68
C ASP A 102 -9.09 21.23 -13.12
N HIS A 103 -8.60 20.04 -13.47
CA HIS A 103 -9.12 18.77 -12.95
C HIS A 103 -9.01 18.73 -11.42
N ARG A 104 -7.85 19.10 -10.88
CA ARG A 104 -7.62 19.16 -9.43
C ARG A 104 -8.44 20.25 -8.72
N VAL A 105 -8.68 21.40 -9.35
CA VAL A 105 -9.56 22.45 -8.82
C VAL A 105 -10.99 21.91 -8.66
N LYS A 106 -11.52 21.23 -9.69
CA LYS A 106 -12.87 20.62 -9.61
C LYS A 106 -12.97 19.57 -8.51
N VAL A 107 -11.97 18.70 -8.37
CA VAL A 107 -11.90 17.71 -7.29
C VAL A 107 -11.87 18.41 -5.93
N ARG A 108 -11.03 19.44 -5.78
CA ARG A 108 -10.91 20.25 -4.55
C ARG A 108 -12.25 20.88 -4.18
N GLU A 109 -12.93 21.54 -5.11
CA GLU A 109 -14.26 22.15 -4.91
C GLU A 109 -15.28 21.12 -4.44
N LYS A 110 -15.35 19.96 -5.11
CA LYS A 110 -16.27 18.88 -4.75
C LYS A 110 -16.00 18.32 -3.36
N MET A 111 -14.74 18.01 -3.06
CA MET A 111 -14.36 17.36 -1.80
C MET A 111 -14.40 18.28 -0.59
N LEU A 112 -14.27 19.60 -0.80
CA LEU A 112 -14.41 20.62 0.22
C LEU A 112 -15.81 21.20 0.30
N HIS A 113 -16.74 20.81 -0.57
CA HIS A 113 -18.12 21.23 -0.45
C HIS A 113 -18.67 20.86 0.94
N ARG A 114 -19.38 21.80 1.58
CA ARG A 114 -19.86 21.66 2.98
C ARG A 114 -20.66 20.38 3.25
N ASP A 115 -21.31 19.84 2.23
CA ASP A 115 -22.15 18.64 2.34
C ASP A 115 -21.40 17.33 2.04
N PHE A 116 -20.19 17.39 1.47
CA PHE A 116 -19.49 16.21 0.99
C PHE A 116 -18.95 15.34 2.14
N GLN A 117 -18.13 15.90 3.03
CA GLN A 117 -17.60 15.15 4.17
C GLN A 117 -18.72 14.62 5.10
N PRO A 118 -19.80 15.38 5.42
CA PRO A 118 -20.96 14.84 6.13
C PRO A 118 -21.60 13.62 5.46
N LYS A 119 -21.73 13.59 4.13
CA LYS A 119 -22.22 12.41 3.40
C LYS A 119 -21.32 11.19 3.61
N LEU A 120 -19.99 11.37 3.51
CA LEU A 120 -19.03 10.28 3.77
C LEU A 120 -19.14 9.75 5.20
N ARG A 121 -19.29 10.66 6.19
CA ARG A 121 -19.50 10.32 7.60
C ARG A 121 -20.79 9.55 7.82
N ALA A 122 -21.88 9.96 7.18
CA ALA A 122 -23.17 9.28 7.27
C ALA A 122 -23.11 7.86 6.70
N ALA A 123 -22.44 7.68 5.56
CA ALA A 123 -22.22 6.36 4.96
C ALA A 123 -21.44 5.43 5.91
N LYS A 124 -20.38 5.92 6.55
CA LYS A 124 -19.58 5.13 7.50
C LYS A 124 -20.32 4.81 8.80
N THR A 125 -21.06 5.75 9.36
CA THR A 125 -21.77 5.58 10.65
C THR A 125 -22.78 4.44 10.61
N LYS A 126 -23.31 4.09 9.42
CA LYS A 126 -24.21 2.94 9.24
C LYS A 126 -23.54 1.58 9.49
N VAL A 127 -22.21 1.50 9.38
CA VAL A 127 -21.48 0.23 9.39
C VAL A 127 -20.49 0.14 10.55
N TRP A 128 -20.00 1.28 11.06
CA TRP A 128 -18.99 1.32 12.11
C TRP A 128 -19.61 1.57 13.47
N SER A 129 -19.09 0.89 14.50
CA SER A 129 -19.46 1.19 15.88
C SER A 129 -18.96 2.58 16.27
N ARG A 130 -19.64 3.20 17.24
CA ARG A 130 -19.26 4.52 17.77
C ARG A 130 -17.78 4.57 18.20
N LYS A 131 -17.29 3.53 18.87
CA LYS A 131 -15.88 3.40 19.28
C LYS A 131 -14.92 3.39 18.08
N LEU A 132 -15.27 2.68 16.99
CA LEU A 132 -14.44 2.66 15.78
C LEU A 132 -14.44 4.00 15.04
N MET A 133 -15.54 4.76 15.13
CA MET A 133 -15.65 6.12 14.59
C MET A 133 -14.80 7.12 15.38
N GLU A 134 -14.80 7.00 16.71
CA GLU A 134 -13.92 7.79 17.57
C GLU A 134 -12.45 7.45 17.25
N ASP A 135 -12.14 6.18 17.00
CA ASP A 135 -10.75 5.71 16.83
C ASP A 135 -10.03 6.06 15.53
N ARG A 136 -10.77 6.34 14.45
CA ARG A 136 -10.20 6.44 13.08
C ARG A 136 -10.07 7.87 12.54
N ALA A 137 -10.25 8.90 13.36
CA ALA A 137 -10.23 10.30 12.91
C ALA A 137 -11.19 10.56 11.72
N LYS A 138 -11.09 11.71 11.06
CA LYS A 138 -11.90 12.05 9.87
C LYS A 138 -11.26 11.49 8.58
N ILE A 139 -10.99 10.18 8.60
CA ILE A 139 -10.35 9.44 7.50
C ILE A 139 -11.41 8.61 6.75
N TYR A 140 -11.45 8.68 5.43
CA TYR A 140 -12.42 8.00 4.56
C TYR A 140 -11.74 7.15 3.49
N GLU A 141 -12.11 5.87 3.38
CA GLU A 141 -11.56 4.97 2.35
C GLU A 141 -12.53 4.97 1.15
N LEU A 142 -12.07 5.49 0.02
CA LEU A 142 -12.77 5.54 -1.26
C LEU A 142 -12.19 4.41 -2.12
N GLY A 143 -12.89 3.29 -2.26
CA GLY A 143 -12.35 2.16 -2.99
C GLY A 143 -12.79 0.80 -2.47
N ILE A 144 -12.00 -0.19 -2.82
CA ILE A 144 -12.06 -1.54 -2.28
C ILE A 144 -11.37 -1.52 -0.91
N THR A 145 -11.89 -2.32 0.02
CA THR A 145 -11.43 -2.37 1.40
C THR A 145 -11.09 -3.80 1.80
N VAL A 146 -10.20 -3.93 2.76
CA VAL A 146 -9.80 -5.22 3.33
C VAL A 146 -10.39 -5.34 4.74
N GLN A 147 -11.37 -6.20 4.91
CA GLN A 147 -12.01 -6.42 6.21
C GLN A 147 -11.08 -7.10 7.21
N LYS A 148 -11.25 -6.78 8.50
CA LYS A 148 -10.42 -7.30 9.61
C LYS A 148 -10.53 -8.82 9.81
N ARG A 149 -11.56 -9.49 9.27
CA ARG A 149 -11.64 -10.95 9.34
C ARG A 149 -10.63 -11.54 8.35
N THR A 150 -9.60 -12.14 8.90
CA THR A 150 -8.45 -12.70 8.20
C THR A 150 -8.83 -13.96 7.43
N GLY A 151 -8.50 -14.00 6.14
CA GLY A 151 -8.50 -15.22 5.33
C GLY A 151 -9.35 -15.10 4.08
N ARG A 152 -10.66 -15.38 4.20
CA ARG A 152 -11.56 -15.53 3.03
C ARG A 152 -12.45 -14.33 2.79
N HIS A 153 -12.65 -14.00 1.51
CA HIS A 153 -13.58 -12.97 1.08
C HIS A 153 -13.37 -11.62 1.80
N SER A 154 -12.13 -11.36 2.23
CA SER A 154 -11.79 -10.19 3.02
C SER A 154 -11.65 -8.93 2.17
N ILE A 155 -11.34 -9.08 0.87
CA ILE A 155 -11.27 -7.99 -0.10
C ILE A 155 -12.68 -7.79 -0.65
N GLN A 156 -13.22 -6.59 -0.47
CA GLN A 156 -14.63 -6.29 -0.69
C GLN A 156 -14.79 -4.82 -1.08
N ASN A 157 -15.86 -4.48 -1.80
CA ASN A 157 -16.21 -3.10 -2.07
C ASN A 157 -16.34 -2.32 -0.75
N GLY A 158 -15.72 -1.14 -0.69
CA GLY A 158 -15.84 -0.26 0.46
C GLY A 158 -17.27 0.24 0.63
N VAL A 159 -17.65 0.52 1.88
CA VAL A 159 -19.00 0.98 2.25
C VAL A 159 -19.44 2.22 1.46
N ILE A 160 -18.49 3.11 1.15
CA ILE A 160 -18.76 4.34 0.41
C ILE A 160 -19.10 4.05 -1.06
N ILE A 161 -18.46 3.05 -1.68
CA ILE A 161 -18.71 2.67 -3.08
C ILE A 161 -19.93 1.74 -3.21
N ARG A 162 -20.20 0.88 -2.22
CA ARG A 162 -21.35 -0.05 -2.27
C ARG A 162 -22.71 0.62 -2.34
N ASN A 163 -22.83 1.83 -1.81
CA ASN A 163 -24.07 2.58 -1.90
C ASN A 163 -24.11 3.25 -3.27
N ASP A 164 -24.50 2.47 -4.29
CA ASP A 164 -24.66 2.80 -5.72
C ASP A 164 -25.62 3.99 -6.01
N VAL A 165 -26.06 4.70 -4.95
CA VAL A 165 -26.97 5.84 -4.99
C VAL A 165 -26.23 7.14 -5.33
N ASP A 166 -24.91 7.21 -5.18
CA ASP A 166 -24.10 8.39 -5.53
C ASP A 166 -23.12 8.07 -6.69
N LYS A 167 -23.60 8.15 -7.93
CA LYS A 167 -22.73 8.20 -9.14
C LYS A 167 -21.56 9.16 -8.95
N ASP A 168 -21.80 10.23 -8.19
CA ASP A 168 -20.82 11.22 -7.75
C ASP A 168 -19.55 10.63 -7.12
N ASN A 169 -19.63 9.55 -6.32
CA ASN A 169 -18.45 8.97 -5.66
C ASN A 169 -17.61 8.11 -6.62
N ARG A 170 -18.28 7.43 -7.57
CA ARG A 170 -17.61 6.69 -8.64
C ARG A 170 -16.87 7.64 -9.55
N ASP A 171 -17.55 8.69 -10.03
CA ASP A 171 -16.94 9.71 -10.89
C ASP A 171 -15.77 10.41 -10.21
N LEU A 172 -15.88 10.68 -8.91
CA LEU A 172 -14.76 11.22 -8.12
C LEU A 172 -13.59 10.22 -8.03
N THR A 173 -13.87 8.94 -7.84
CA THR A 173 -12.83 7.89 -7.80
C THR A 173 -12.12 7.81 -9.14
N VAL A 174 -12.86 7.83 -10.25
CA VAL A 174 -12.32 7.86 -11.62
C VAL A 174 -11.41 9.07 -11.79
N GLU A 175 -11.90 10.26 -11.50
CA GLU A 175 -11.13 11.51 -11.63
C GLU A 175 -9.83 11.49 -10.80
N LEU A 176 -9.91 11.07 -9.52
CA LEU A 176 -8.75 10.97 -8.64
C LEU A 176 -7.71 9.97 -9.14
N THR A 177 -8.15 8.81 -9.64
CA THR A 177 -7.24 7.80 -10.18
C THR A 177 -6.66 8.19 -11.53
N SER A 178 -7.41 8.92 -12.37
CA SER A 178 -6.92 9.43 -13.65
C SER A 178 -5.81 10.46 -13.39
N ILE A 179 -6.05 11.45 -12.52
CA ILE A 179 -5.03 12.41 -12.08
C ILE A 179 -3.81 11.68 -11.49
N ALA A 180 -4.00 10.70 -10.60
CA ALA A 180 -2.89 9.97 -10.00
C ALA A 180 -2.09 9.19 -11.05
N ASN A 181 -2.76 8.54 -12.02
CA ASN A 181 -2.12 7.80 -13.10
C ASN A 181 -1.30 8.73 -14.00
N ASP A 182 -1.86 9.87 -14.40
CA ASP A 182 -1.16 10.85 -15.25
C ASP A 182 0.09 11.40 -14.56
N LEU A 183 0.02 11.67 -13.25
CA LEU A 183 1.18 12.09 -12.47
C LEU A 183 2.25 11.00 -12.39
N LEU A 184 1.87 9.75 -12.19
CA LEU A 184 2.80 8.62 -12.19
C LEU A 184 3.45 8.43 -13.57
N GLU A 185 2.67 8.46 -14.63
CA GLU A 185 3.18 8.28 -15.99
C GLU A 185 4.10 9.42 -16.44
N THR A 186 3.85 10.64 -15.97
CA THR A 186 4.61 11.84 -16.34
C THR A 186 5.87 12.01 -15.48
N TYR A 187 5.78 11.77 -14.18
CA TYR A 187 6.82 12.14 -13.20
C TYR A 187 7.45 10.97 -12.45
N ALA A 188 7.03 9.73 -12.69
CA ALA A 188 7.73 8.53 -12.18
C ALA A 188 8.32 7.73 -13.35
N PRO A 189 9.60 7.97 -13.72
CA PRO A 189 10.28 7.23 -14.77
C PRO A 189 10.22 5.71 -14.53
N GLY A 190 10.00 4.96 -15.62
CA GLY A 190 9.93 3.51 -15.59
C GLY A 190 8.55 2.93 -15.22
N MET A 191 7.51 3.76 -15.07
CA MET A 191 6.14 3.26 -14.85
C MET A 191 5.56 2.54 -16.07
N LYS A 192 6.05 2.85 -17.28
CA LYS A 192 5.64 2.23 -18.55
C LYS A 192 6.57 1.11 -19.03
N ASP A 193 7.51 0.67 -18.19
CA ASP A 193 8.46 -0.37 -18.57
C ASP A 193 7.76 -1.69 -18.90
N GLU A 194 8.25 -2.39 -19.93
CA GLU A 194 7.65 -3.62 -20.44
C GLU A 194 7.53 -4.71 -19.36
N PHE A 195 8.54 -4.83 -18.49
CA PHE A 195 8.52 -5.81 -17.41
C PHE A 195 7.36 -5.60 -16.43
N ARG A 196 6.86 -4.36 -16.27
CA ARG A 196 5.67 -4.06 -15.46
C ARG A 196 4.39 -4.47 -16.18
N ALA A 197 4.28 -4.19 -17.47
CA ALA A 197 3.15 -4.62 -18.29
C ALA A 197 3.04 -6.16 -18.31
N LYS A 198 4.18 -6.85 -18.48
CA LYS A 198 4.28 -8.31 -18.35
C LYS A 198 3.85 -8.78 -16.97
N ARG A 199 4.32 -8.14 -15.90
CA ARG A 199 3.92 -8.48 -14.53
C ARG A 199 2.42 -8.34 -14.33
N GLN A 200 1.78 -7.30 -14.88
CA GLN A 200 0.33 -7.09 -14.79
C GLN A 200 -0.44 -8.21 -15.50
N LEU A 201 0.03 -8.73 -16.63
CA LEU A 201 -0.59 -9.88 -17.28
C LEU A 201 -0.42 -11.17 -16.45
N GLN A 202 0.71 -11.32 -15.77
CA GLN A 202 1.03 -12.51 -14.96
C GLN A 202 0.23 -12.60 -13.66
N LEU A 203 0.06 -11.49 -12.94
CA LEU A 203 -0.91 -11.38 -11.83
C LEU A 203 -1.64 -10.04 -11.96
N PRO A 204 -2.82 -10.05 -12.60
CA PRO A 204 -3.64 -8.85 -12.82
C PRO A 204 -4.04 -8.18 -11.51
N PRO A 205 -3.66 -6.90 -11.31
CA PRO A 205 -4.02 -6.16 -10.11
C PRO A 205 -5.50 -5.80 -10.13
N LEU A 206 -6.11 -5.74 -8.95
CA LEU A 206 -7.46 -5.22 -8.74
C LEU A 206 -7.37 -3.71 -8.52
N THR A 207 -7.36 -2.96 -9.62
CA THR A 207 -7.33 -1.48 -9.62
C THR A 207 -8.73 -0.90 -9.59
N ILE A 208 -8.84 0.37 -9.14
CA ILE A 208 -10.11 1.08 -9.05
C ILE A 208 -10.15 2.30 -9.98
N GLY A 209 -11.34 2.82 -10.24
CA GLY A 209 -11.54 4.07 -10.94
C GLY A 209 -11.25 3.95 -12.44
N ALA A 210 -10.39 4.81 -12.94
CA ALA A 210 -10.17 5.06 -14.35
C ALA A 210 -9.68 3.83 -15.14
N ASP A 211 -10.10 3.69 -16.38
CA ASP A 211 -9.79 2.52 -17.23
C ASP A 211 -8.29 2.41 -17.53
N GLU A 212 -7.58 3.54 -17.61
CA GLU A 212 -6.12 3.62 -17.79
C GLU A 212 -5.33 3.25 -16.52
N ASN A 213 -5.95 3.26 -15.35
CA ASN A 213 -5.24 3.00 -14.09
C ASN A 213 -4.85 1.52 -13.95
N ASN A 214 -3.54 1.29 -13.84
CA ASN A 214 -2.95 -0.04 -13.70
C ASN A 214 -2.17 -0.24 -12.39
N THR A 215 -2.20 0.72 -11.45
CA THR A 215 -1.41 0.64 -10.22
C THR A 215 -2.12 1.09 -8.94
N ILE A 216 -3.04 2.05 -9.01
CA ILE A 216 -3.76 2.51 -7.82
C ILE A 216 -4.90 1.56 -7.51
N THR A 217 -4.94 1.04 -6.28
CA THR A 217 -5.96 0.09 -5.84
C THR A 217 -6.90 0.66 -4.79
N SER A 218 -6.50 1.77 -4.17
CA SER A 218 -7.22 2.34 -3.03
C SER A 218 -6.98 3.84 -2.92
N ILE A 219 -8.00 4.57 -2.46
CA ILE A 219 -7.89 5.99 -2.13
C ILE A 219 -8.31 6.20 -0.68
N GLN A 220 -7.57 7.05 0.04
CA GLN A 220 -7.90 7.50 1.38
C GLN A 220 -7.99 9.03 1.43
N ALA A 221 -9.12 9.58 1.84
CA ALA A 221 -9.30 11.01 2.08
C ALA A 221 -9.13 11.32 3.58
N ASN A 222 -8.16 12.19 3.90
CA ASN A 222 -7.83 12.63 5.24
C ASN A 222 -8.28 14.07 5.41
N TYR A 223 -9.31 14.28 6.21
CA TYR A 223 -9.77 15.61 6.61
C TYR A 223 -9.22 15.95 7.99
N LEU A 224 -8.85 17.20 8.18
CA LEU A 224 -8.39 17.72 9.45
C LEU A 224 -8.85 19.18 9.57
N GLU A 225 -9.53 19.52 10.66
CA GLU A 225 -9.90 20.91 10.90
C GLU A 225 -8.66 21.75 11.17
N VAL A 226 -8.77 23.04 10.87
CA VAL A 226 -7.76 24.01 11.29
C VAL A 226 -7.65 23.94 12.82
N ASP A 227 -6.43 24.01 13.34
CA ASP A 227 -6.11 23.95 14.78
C ASP A 227 -6.23 22.56 15.47
N GLU A 228 -6.68 21.49 14.79
CA GLU A 228 -6.63 20.12 15.34
C GLU A 228 -5.19 19.51 15.38
N GLY A 229 -4.23 20.11 14.66
CA GLY A 229 -2.85 19.61 14.55
C GLY A 229 -2.73 18.21 13.92
N MET A 230 -1.51 17.66 13.78
CA MET A 230 -1.35 16.31 13.20
C MET A 230 -1.90 15.20 14.10
N ASP A 231 -2.02 15.44 15.41
CA ASP A 231 -2.60 14.49 16.37
C ASP A 231 -4.07 14.18 16.06
N GLY A 232 -4.78 15.09 15.37
CA GLY A 232 -6.11 14.83 14.84
C GLY A 232 -6.15 13.66 13.83
N LEU A 233 -5.03 13.30 13.19
CA LEU A 233 -4.87 12.12 12.35
C LEU A 233 -4.35 10.88 13.12
N ARG A 234 -4.10 11.00 14.43
CA ARG A 234 -3.63 9.94 15.34
C ARG A 234 -2.35 9.30 14.79
N LYS A 235 -2.29 7.96 14.76
CA LYS A 235 -1.14 7.19 14.26
C LYS A 235 -0.69 7.55 12.83
N PHE A 236 -1.58 8.12 12.00
CA PHE A 236 -1.26 8.53 10.63
C PHE A 236 -0.59 9.92 10.58
N GLY A 237 -0.55 10.65 11.70
CA GLY A 237 0.17 11.91 11.82
C GLY A 237 1.62 11.77 12.30
N HIS A 238 2.00 10.62 12.84
CA HIS A 238 3.37 10.35 13.31
C HIS A 238 4.23 9.66 12.25
N GLY A 239 5.54 9.58 12.47
CA GLY A 239 6.44 8.79 11.62
C GLY A 239 5.98 7.34 11.50
N HIS A 240 5.67 6.90 10.28
CA HIS A 240 5.24 5.53 10.00
C HIS A 240 5.65 5.06 8.61
N VAL A 241 5.41 3.77 8.36
CA VAL A 241 5.53 3.11 7.06
C VAL A 241 4.18 2.46 6.75
N ASP A 242 3.73 2.55 5.51
CA ASP A 242 2.55 1.83 5.04
C ASP A 242 2.93 0.36 4.75
N GLU A 243 2.93 -0.44 5.81
CA GLU A 243 3.30 -1.87 5.78
C GLU A 243 2.49 -2.69 4.78
N ARG A 244 1.32 -2.20 4.35
CA ARG A 244 0.42 -2.86 3.41
C ARG A 244 0.58 -2.41 1.97
N ASP A 245 1.37 -1.38 1.69
CA ASP A 245 1.60 -0.92 0.32
C ASP A 245 2.49 -1.89 -0.45
N HIS A 246 2.41 -1.85 -1.77
CA HIS A 246 3.26 -2.66 -2.63
C HIS A 246 4.60 -1.92 -2.88
N ALA A 247 5.73 -2.57 -2.62
CA ALA A 247 7.05 -1.92 -2.61
C ALA A 247 7.52 -1.45 -3.99
N ASN A 248 6.98 -2.03 -5.06
CA ASN A 248 7.41 -1.78 -6.45
C ASN A 248 6.58 -0.70 -7.15
N THR A 249 5.67 -0.05 -6.43
CA THR A 249 4.73 0.94 -6.97
C THR A 249 4.67 2.13 -6.01
N PHE A 250 4.10 3.23 -6.47
CA PHE A 250 4.16 4.50 -5.76
C PHE A 250 2.77 4.95 -5.31
N THR A 251 2.77 5.61 -4.17
CA THR A 251 1.66 6.35 -3.60
C THR A 251 1.70 7.77 -4.16
N VAL A 252 0.54 8.29 -4.54
CA VAL A 252 0.35 9.68 -4.93
C VAL A 252 -0.46 10.39 -3.86
N LEU A 253 0.19 11.32 -3.16
CA LEU A 253 -0.42 12.16 -2.14
C LEU A 253 -0.82 13.50 -2.75
N LEU A 254 -2.12 13.76 -2.82
CA LEU A 254 -2.70 15.00 -3.35
C LEU A 254 -3.05 15.93 -2.17
N PHE A 255 -2.55 17.16 -2.19
CA PHE A 255 -2.87 18.16 -1.18
C PHE A 255 -3.97 19.08 -1.70
N LEU A 256 -5.18 19.00 -1.14
CA LEU A 256 -6.38 19.68 -1.65
C LEU A 256 -7.02 20.62 -0.62
N GLY A 257 -6.26 21.05 0.39
CA GLY A 257 -6.79 21.85 1.50
C GLY A 257 -7.30 23.25 1.12
N ASN A 258 -7.99 23.87 2.08
CA ASN A 258 -8.39 25.27 2.10
C ASN A 258 -7.97 25.91 3.43
N PRO A 259 -6.65 26.05 3.66
CA PRO A 259 -6.14 26.69 4.87
C PRO A 259 -6.45 28.21 4.86
N PRO A 260 -6.67 28.84 6.01
CA PRO A 260 -6.80 30.29 6.06
C PRO A 260 -5.45 30.99 5.80
N PRO A 261 -5.44 32.29 5.43
CA PRO A 261 -4.22 33.02 5.05
C PRO A 261 -3.14 33.09 6.15
N ASP A 262 -3.55 33.04 7.42
CA ASP A 262 -2.67 33.10 8.59
C ASP A 262 -2.17 31.71 9.06
N TYR A 263 -2.27 30.69 8.20
CA TYR A 263 -1.99 29.31 8.56
C TYR A 263 -0.78 28.74 7.83
N HIS A 264 0.13 28.12 8.60
CA HIS A 264 1.17 27.27 8.06
C HIS A 264 0.59 25.92 7.67
N VAL A 265 0.61 25.62 6.38
CA VAL A 265 0.04 24.38 5.82
C VAL A 265 0.68 23.11 6.38
N GLY A 266 1.88 23.23 6.93
CA GLY A 266 2.72 22.12 7.35
C GLY A 266 3.62 21.65 6.23
N ASN A 267 4.49 20.72 6.59
CA ASN A 267 5.37 20.02 5.66
C ASN A 267 5.07 18.52 5.66
N PHE A 268 5.55 17.82 4.65
CA PHE A 268 5.60 16.37 4.62
C PHE A 268 7.06 15.97 4.46
N ALA A 269 7.52 15.05 5.30
CA ALA A 269 8.89 14.57 5.26
C ALA A 269 8.94 13.09 4.92
N LEU A 270 9.87 12.75 4.04
CA LEU A 270 10.37 11.39 3.86
C LEU A 270 11.57 11.25 4.80
N LEU A 271 11.31 10.70 5.98
CA LEU A 271 12.24 10.69 7.12
C LEU A 271 13.47 9.81 6.86
N GLY A 272 13.31 8.74 6.08
CA GLY A 272 14.42 7.88 5.68
C GLY A 272 15.35 8.56 4.69
N GLU A 273 14.77 9.28 3.73
CA GLU A 273 15.43 9.98 2.65
C GLU A 273 15.89 11.39 3.06
N ARG A 274 15.49 11.85 4.24
CA ARG A 274 15.77 13.20 4.77
C ARG A 274 15.33 14.31 3.82
N THR A 275 14.21 14.10 3.12
CA THR A 275 13.65 15.12 2.25
C THR A 275 12.35 15.67 2.81
N VAL A 276 12.06 16.94 2.50
CA VAL A 276 10.87 17.65 2.99
C VAL A 276 10.24 18.50 1.91
N CYS A 277 8.92 18.55 1.86
CA CYS A 277 8.17 19.44 0.97
C CYS A 277 6.99 20.09 1.70
N PRO A 278 6.52 21.27 1.28
CA PRO A 278 5.32 21.88 1.84
C PRO A 278 4.06 21.08 1.44
N THR A 279 3.06 20.98 2.33
CA THR A 279 1.75 20.38 2.00
C THR A 279 0.80 21.41 1.40
N ALA A 280 1.28 22.14 0.40
CA ALA A 280 0.58 23.28 -0.16
C ALA A 280 -0.68 22.86 -0.94
N PRO A 281 -1.76 23.66 -0.95
CA PRO A 281 -2.93 23.37 -1.77
C PRO A 281 -2.58 23.18 -3.25
N LEU A 282 -3.26 22.23 -3.89
CA LEU A 282 -3.10 21.82 -5.28
C LEU A 282 -1.70 21.28 -5.65
N SER A 283 -0.85 20.96 -4.66
CA SER A 283 0.42 20.26 -4.87
C SER A 283 0.28 18.74 -4.76
N ALA A 284 1.34 17.99 -5.11
CA ALA A 284 1.37 16.54 -5.03
C ALA A 284 2.74 16.03 -4.57
N LEU A 285 2.76 14.84 -3.97
CA LEU A 285 3.98 14.07 -3.73
C LEU A 285 3.79 12.66 -4.27
N VAL A 286 4.70 12.21 -5.12
CA VAL A 286 4.80 10.79 -5.52
C VAL A 286 5.95 10.18 -4.73
N PHE A 287 5.70 9.09 -4.01
CA PHE A 287 6.71 8.42 -3.20
C PHE A 287 6.30 6.96 -2.94
N SER A 288 7.20 6.12 -2.44
CA SER A 288 6.79 4.79 -1.97
C SER A 288 6.26 4.86 -0.53
N GLY A 289 5.04 4.37 -0.30
CA GLY A 289 4.49 4.22 1.07
C GLY A 289 5.33 3.31 1.98
N LYS A 290 6.28 2.55 1.41
CA LYS A 290 7.29 1.78 2.15
C LYS A 290 8.40 2.61 2.79
N ARG A 291 8.45 3.91 2.55
CA ARG A 291 9.39 4.81 3.21
C ARG A 291 8.84 5.31 4.52
N TRP A 292 9.73 5.58 5.48
CA TRP A 292 9.35 6.28 6.70
C TRP A 292 8.94 7.69 6.34
N HIS A 293 7.72 8.08 6.70
CA HIS A 293 7.20 9.38 6.35
C HIS A 293 6.26 9.94 7.42
N ALA A 294 6.06 11.26 7.39
CA ALA A 294 5.16 11.96 8.29
C ALA A 294 4.71 13.31 7.72
N GLY A 295 3.51 13.75 8.10
CA GLY A 295 3.15 15.17 8.04
C GLY A 295 3.64 15.89 9.29
N ILE A 296 4.04 17.16 9.15
CA ILE A 296 4.76 17.91 10.18
C ILE A 296 4.17 19.31 10.33
N ALA A 297 3.98 19.72 11.59
CA ALA A 297 3.72 21.08 12.07
C ALA A 297 2.62 21.95 11.41
N PRO A 298 1.48 21.45 10.92
CA PRO A 298 0.41 22.32 10.46
C PRO A 298 -0.20 23.09 11.64
N ARG A 299 -0.08 24.41 11.64
CA ARG A 299 -0.58 25.29 12.71
C ARG A 299 -0.65 26.74 12.22
N ARG A 300 -1.31 27.61 12.98
CA ARG A 300 -1.29 29.06 12.69
C ARG A 300 0.13 29.60 12.83
N TYR A 301 0.47 30.60 12.03
CA TYR A 301 1.71 31.33 12.22
C TYR A 301 1.66 32.08 13.56
N ASP A 302 2.78 32.09 14.27
CA ASP A 302 2.93 32.98 15.42
C ASP A 302 2.87 34.44 14.96
N THR A 303 2.40 35.33 15.83
CA THR A 303 2.15 36.74 15.48
C THR A 303 3.41 37.47 15.02
N ASP A 304 4.57 37.05 15.50
CA ASP A 304 5.91 37.55 15.19
C ASP A 304 6.61 36.78 14.05
N THR A 305 5.97 35.76 13.46
CA THR A 305 6.58 34.98 12.37
C THR A 305 6.90 35.89 11.17
N PRO A 306 8.18 36.01 10.77
CA PRO A 306 8.60 36.83 9.64
C PRO A 306 7.89 36.43 8.35
N VAL A 307 7.54 37.40 7.52
CA VAL A 307 6.86 37.16 6.22
C VAL A 307 7.68 36.24 5.31
N SER A 308 9.02 36.32 5.35
CA SER A 308 9.92 35.46 4.59
C SER A 308 9.84 33.98 4.96
N LEU A 309 9.34 33.66 6.16
CA LEU A 309 9.17 32.28 6.65
C LEU A 309 7.72 31.80 6.55
N ARG A 310 6.83 32.63 5.97
CA ARG A 310 5.48 32.24 5.62
C ARG A 310 5.48 31.63 4.23
N TYR A 311 4.71 30.56 4.06
CA TYR A 311 4.54 29.93 2.77
C TYR A 311 3.80 30.88 1.82
N VAL A 312 4.37 31.07 0.63
CA VAL A 312 3.77 31.84 -0.46
C VAL A 312 3.39 30.88 -1.57
N LEU A 313 2.15 30.99 -2.05
CA LEU A 313 1.69 30.18 -3.17
C LEU A 313 2.48 30.50 -4.44
N PRO A 314 3.00 29.49 -5.16
CA PRO A 314 3.81 29.71 -6.36
C PRO A 314 2.98 30.21 -7.55
N VAL A 315 1.67 29.95 -7.53
CA VAL A 315 0.69 30.42 -8.52
C VAL A 315 -0.57 30.89 -7.81
N PRO A 316 -1.30 31.88 -8.36
CA PRO A 316 -2.64 32.20 -7.91
C PRO A 316 -3.52 30.95 -8.02
N ILE A 317 -4.11 30.53 -6.91
CA ILE A 317 -5.10 29.45 -6.90
C ILE A 317 -6.49 30.10 -6.89
N LEU A 318 -7.41 29.54 -7.66
CA LEU A 318 -8.81 29.98 -7.66
C LEU A 318 -9.36 29.96 -6.22
N GLU A 319 -9.91 31.11 -5.80
CA GLU A 319 -10.59 31.22 -4.52
C GLU A 319 -11.84 30.35 -4.52
N LEU A 320 -12.01 29.56 -3.46
CA LEU A 320 -13.21 28.75 -3.29
C LEU A 320 -14.39 29.65 -2.89
N PRO A 321 -15.64 29.24 -3.19
CA PRO A 321 -16.82 30.02 -2.81
C PRO A 321 -16.84 30.38 -1.32
N THR A 322 -17.34 31.57 -1.00
CA THR A 322 -17.52 32.03 0.38
C THR A 322 -18.31 31.01 1.20
N GLY A 323 -17.80 30.69 2.40
CA GLY A 323 -18.40 29.69 3.29
C GLY A 323 -17.93 28.25 3.03
N THR A 324 -16.99 28.04 2.09
CA THR A 324 -16.28 26.75 1.99
C THR A 324 -15.51 26.50 3.30
N PRO A 325 -15.65 25.32 3.92
CA PRO A 325 -14.92 24.96 5.13
C PRO A 325 -13.42 25.23 5.03
N LEU A 326 -12.88 25.83 6.09
CA LEU A 326 -11.45 25.97 6.29
C LEU A 326 -10.92 24.67 6.90
N MET A 327 -10.08 23.96 6.16
CA MET A 327 -9.57 22.65 6.59
C MET A 327 -8.37 22.20 5.77
N ARG A 328 -7.60 21.29 6.33
CA ARG A 328 -6.61 20.51 5.58
C ARG A 328 -7.31 19.28 5.00
N LEU A 329 -7.03 19.04 3.73
CA LEU A 329 -7.48 17.86 3.01
C LEU A 329 -6.28 17.27 2.28
N SER A 330 -5.98 16.00 2.58
CA SER A 330 -5.00 15.21 1.84
C SER A 330 -5.68 13.96 1.30
N VAL A 331 -5.44 13.64 0.04
CA VAL A 331 -5.98 12.44 -0.61
C VAL A 331 -4.82 11.55 -0.99
N VAL A 332 -4.82 10.34 -0.45
CA VAL A 332 -3.77 9.34 -0.63
C VAL A 332 -4.27 8.31 -1.63
N ALA A 333 -3.77 8.32 -2.85
CA ALA A 333 -4.00 7.27 -3.83
C ALA A 333 -2.83 6.27 -3.74
N TYR A 334 -3.09 5.04 -3.30
CA TYR A 334 -2.02 4.10 -2.94
C TYR A 334 -2.23 2.69 -3.52
N PRO A 335 -1.12 1.95 -3.76
CA PRO A 335 -1.14 0.59 -4.27
C PRO A 335 -1.07 -0.42 -3.12
N SER A 336 -2.21 -0.93 -2.66
CA SER A 336 -2.22 -1.96 -1.63
C SER A 336 -1.64 -3.28 -2.17
N ARG A 337 -0.65 -3.84 -1.47
CA ARG A 337 -0.03 -5.13 -1.82
C ARG A 337 -1.05 -6.23 -2.00
N ARG A 338 -2.08 -6.29 -1.14
CA ARG A 338 -3.13 -7.31 -1.21
C ARG A 338 -4.05 -7.17 -2.43
N MET A 339 -4.05 -6.00 -3.07
CA MET A 339 -4.81 -5.72 -4.28
C MET A 339 -3.94 -5.72 -5.55
N ILE A 340 -2.61 -5.59 -5.41
CA ILE A 340 -1.67 -5.79 -6.51
C ILE A 340 -1.34 -7.28 -6.68
N ASP A 341 -1.01 -7.96 -5.58
CA ASP A 341 -0.74 -9.39 -5.50
C ASP A 341 -1.98 -10.12 -4.96
N VAL A 342 -3.11 -9.98 -5.66
CA VAL A 342 -4.39 -10.53 -5.20
C VAL A 342 -4.34 -12.05 -5.12
N HIS A 343 -4.71 -12.59 -3.96
CA HIS A 343 -4.86 -14.03 -3.80
C HIS A 343 -6.34 -14.44 -3.99
N PRO A 344 -6.65 -15.49 -4.79
CA PRO A 344 -8.03 -15.88 -5.11
C PRO A 344 -8.94 -16.10 -3.91
N GLN A 345 -8.39 -16.66 -2.82
CA GLN A 345 -9.15 -16.93 -1.60
C GLN A 345 -9.57 -15.66 -0.85
N GLU A 346 -8.84 -14.56 -1.04
CA GLU A 346 -9.11 -13.31 -0.33
C GLU A 346 -10.24 -12.49 -0.98
N LEU A 347 -10.54 -12.73 -2.25
CA LEU A 347 -11.56 -11.99 -3.00
C LEU A 347 -12.96 -12.32 -2.51
N GLY A 348 -13.73 -11.29 -2.18
CA GLY A 348 -15.16 -11.41 -1.88
C GLY A 348 -15.95 -11.81 -3.11
N TYR A 349 -16.92 -12.71 -2.94
CA TYR A 349 -17.78 -13.17 -4.04
C TYR A 349 -18.47 -12.01 -4.78
N GLU A 350 -18.85 -10.95 -4.07
CA GLU A 350 -19.46 -9.76 -4.68
C GLU A 350 -18.63 -9.17 -5.83
N LEU A 351 -17.29 -9.30 -5.78
CA LEU A 351 -16.37 -8.77 -6.81
C LEU A 351 -16.43 -9.57 -8.11
N PHE A 352 -17.11 -10.71 -8.13
CA PHE A 352 -17.40 -11.49 -9.34
C PHE A 352 -18.87 -11.38 -9.79
N THR A 353 -19.67 -10.55 -9.10
CA THR A 353 -21.08 -10.28 -9.46
C THR A 353 -21.22 -8.90 -10.12
N SER A 354 -22.42 -8.50 -10.52
CA SER A 354 -22.63 -7.12 -11.03
C SER A 354 -22.20 -6.05 -10.01
N ALA A 355 -22.28 -6.31 -8.71
CA ALA A 355 -21.84 -5.36 -7.68
C ALA A 355 -20.33 -5.03 -7.75
N GLY A 356 -19.50 -5.94 -8.27
CA GLY A 356 -18.06 -5.73 -8.43
C GLY A 356 -17.71 -4.57 -9.37
N SER A 357 -18.57 -4.27 -10.35
CA SER A 357 -18.32 -3.20 -11.33
C SER A 357 -18.32 -1.79 -10.73
N ALA A 358 -18.89 -1.62 -9.52
CA ALA A 358 -19.03 -0.32 -8.86
C ALA A 358 -17.68 0.40 -8.62
N CYS A 359 -16.58 -0.34 -8.55
CA CYS A 359 -15.24 0.22 -8.36
C CYS A 359 -14.47 0.47 -9.67
N PHE A 360 -15.03 0.14 -10.83
CA PHE A 360 -14.43 0.34 -12.16
C PHE A 360 -15.13 1.47 -12.92
N GLN A 361 -14.45 2.18 -13.82
CA GLN A 361 -15.08 3.20 -14.67
C GLN A 361 -16.02 2.58 -15.71
N SER A 362 -15.66 1.44 -16.29
CA SER A 362 -16.49 0.78 -17.30
C SER A 362 -16.74 -0.70 -17.02
N GLN A 363 -17.88 -1.19 -17.53
CA GLN A 363 -18.18 -2.63 -17.53
C GLN A 363 -17.13 -3.42 -18.34
N LYS A 364 -16.57 -2.80 -19.39
CA LYS A 364 -15.49 -3.38 -20.19
C LYS A 364 -14.27 -3.66 -19.33
N LYS A 365 -13.72 -2.66 -18.63
CA LYS A 365 -12.54 -2.83 -17.77
C LYS A 365 -12.78 -3.86 -16.66
N TYR A 366 -13.98 -3.86 -16.06
CA TYR A 366 -14.36 -4.86 -15.08
C TYR A 366 -14.31 -6.30 -15.63
N GLN A 367 -14.91 -6.54 -16.81
CA GLN A 367 -14.92 -7.87 -17.42
C GLN A 367 -13.54 -8.29 -17.93
N GLU A 368 -12.76 -7.35 -18.47
CA GLU A 368 -11.37 -7.57 -18.87
C GLU A 368 -10.49 -7.95 -17.67
N TRP A 369 -10.62 -7.26 -16.53
CA TRP A 369 -9.95 -7.65 -15.29
C TRP A 369 -10.36 -9.05 -14.85
N ARG A 370 -11.67 -9.34 -14.77
CA ARG A 370 -12.17 -10.67 -14.38
C ARG A 370 -11.61 -11.77 -15.25
N MET A 371 -11.61 -11.55 -16.57
CA MET A 371 -11.09 -12.49 -17.54
C MET A 371 -9.60 -12.75 -17.33
N SER A 372 -8.77 -11.69 -17.34
CA SER A 372 -7.32 -11.86 -17.16
C SER A 372 -6.99 -12.48 -15.79
N TYR A 373 -7.67 -12.05 -14.73
CA TYR A 373 -7.48 -12.60 -13.39
C TYR A 373 -7.86 -14.09 -13.33
N TYR A 374 -8.95 -14.48 -13.99
CA TYR A 374 -9.37 -15.87 -14.11
C TYR A 374 -8.34 -16.71 -14.86
N ILE A 375 -7.84 -16.23 -16.01
CA ILE A 375 -6.80 -16.95 -16.78
C ILE A 375 -5.53 -17.13 -15.93
N ALA A 376 -5.09 -16.08 -15.23
CA ALA A 376 -3.90 -16.13 -14.35
C ALA A 376 -4.04 -17.17 -13.23
N HIS A 377 -5.24 -17.28 -12.66
CA HIS A 377 -5.54 -18.12 -11.49
C HIS A 377 -6.46 -19.30 -11.79
N GLU A 378 -6.54 -19.74 -13.05
CA GLU A 378 -7.60 -20.63 -13.54
C GLU A 378 -7.82 -21.86 -12.67
N ARG A 379 -6.73 -22.54 -12.31
CA ARG A 379 -6.80 -23.73 -11.45
C ARG A 379 -7.45 -23.44 -10.10
N ALA A 380 -7.08 -22.34 -9.45
CA ALA A 380 -7.68 -21.96 -8.18
C ALA A 380 -9.14 -21.53 -8.37
N MET A 381 -9.45 -20.80 -9.45
CA MET A 381 -10.80 -20.33 -9.73
C MET A 381 -11.77 -21.47 -10.02
N VAL A 382 -11.38 -22.46 -10.82
CA VAL A 382 -12.20 -23.67 -11.10
C VAL A 382 -12.55 -24.41 -9.80
N VAL A 383 -11.58 -24.56 -8.89
CA VAL A 383 -11.82 -25.20 -7.60
C VAL A 383 -12.74 -24.38 -6.71
N LEU A 384 -12.55 -23.06 -6.68
CA LEU A 384 -13.40 -22.15 -5.91
C LEU A 384 -14.86 -22.16 -6.42
N GLU A 385 -15.06 -22.12 -7.74
CA GLU A 385 -16.39 -22.25 -8.37
C GLU A 385 -17.06 -23.58 -7.97
N ALA A 386 -16.35 -24.70 -8.07
CA ALA A 386 -16.89 -26.01 -7.70
C ALA A 386 -17.23 -26.14 -6.20
N LEU A 387 -16.47 -25.49 -5.33
CA LEU A 387 -16.74 -25.47 -3.88
C LEU A 387 -17.95 -24.61 -3.55
N GLU A 388 -18.13 -23.49 -4.23
CA GLU A 388 -19.29 -22.63 -4.05
C GLU A 388 -20.59 -23.34 -4.48
N ASP A 389 -20.58 -24.03 -5.62
CA ASP A 389 -21.74 -24.80 -6.09
C ASP A 389 -22.12 -25.91 -5.10
N ARG A 390 -21.13 -26.59 -4.50
CA ARG A 390 -21.37 -27.56 -3.42
C ARG A 390 -21.95 -26.92 -2.17
N GLU A 391 -21.49 -25.74 -1.78
CA GLU A 391 -22.02 -25.02 -0.62
C GLU A 391 -23.46 -24.58 -0.86
N LYS A 392 -23.79 -24.07 -2.05
CA LYS A 392 -25.16 -23.73 -2.48
C LYS A 392 -26.09 -24.94 -2.50
N LEU A 393 -25.60 -26.10 -2.94
CA LEU A 393 -26.36 -27.35 -2.95
C LEU A 393 -26.48 -28.00 -1.56
N SER A 394 -25.61 -27.66 -0.61
CA SER A 394 -25.68 -28.16 0.76
C SER A 394 -26.68 -27.36 1.60
N GLU A 395 -27.95 -27.75 1.55
CA GLU A 395 -29.07 -27.09 2.24
C GLU A 395 -28.95 -27.01 3.78
N LYS A 396 -27.90 -27.58 4.38
CA LYS A 396 -27.61 -27.52 5.83
C LYS A 396 -26.11 -27.49 6.10
N SER A 397 -25.47 -26.32 5.96
CA SER A 397 -24.12 -26.16 6.50
C SER A 397 -24.16 -26.13 8.03
N ARG A 398 -23.85 -27.28 8.66
CA ARG A 398 -23.54 -27.35 10.09
C ARG A 398 -22.46 -26.30 10.37
N LYS A 399 -22.74 -25.32 11.23
CA LYS A 399 -21.77 -24.36 11.77
C LYS A 399 -20.68 -25.12 12.56
N ARG A 400 -19.72 -25.73 11.87
CA ARG A 400 -18.52 -26.27 12.49
C ARG A 400 -17.61 -25.10 12.83
N LYS A 401 -17.39 -24.89 14.14
CA LYS A 401 -16.39 -23.97 14.69
C LYS A 401 -15.00 -24.43 14.26
N GLY A 402 -14.45 -23.76 13.26
CA GLY A 402 -13.05 -23.85 12.84
C GLY A 402 -12.76 -22.58 12.05
N ASP A 403 -11.59 -21.97 12.29
CA ASP A 403 -11.15 -20.82 11.51
C ASP A 403 -11.15 -21.22 10.03
N GLY A 404 -11.88 -20.50 9.18
CA GLY A 404 -12.13 -20.91 7.79
C GLY A 404 -10.86 -21.06 6.95
N ARG A 405 -9.68 -20.73 7.49
CA ARG A 405 -8.38 -20.83 6.81
C ARG A 405 -8.02 -22.24 6.36
N ASP A 406 -8.30 -23.28 7.15
CA ASP A 406 -7.77 -24.64 6.85
C ASP A 406 -8.44 -25.36 5.67
N ARG A 407 -9.68 -25.04 5.28
CA ARG A 407 -10.38 -25.86 4.25
C ARG A 407 -9.89 -25.64 2.82
N TYR A 408 -9.07 -24.63 2.55
CA TYR A 408 -8.52 -24.32 1.22
C TYR A 408 -6.98 -24.24 1.20
N ALA A 409 -6.31 -24.53 2.32
CA ALA A 409 -4.86 -24.72 2.32
C ALA A 409 -4.44 -25.96 1.49
N GLN A 410 -5.41 -26.80 1.10
CA GLN A 410 -5.25 -27.98 0.26
C GLN A 410 -6.28 -27.95 -0.88
N LEU A 411 -6.36 -26.85 -1.65
CA LEU A 411 -7.04 -26.92 -2.94
C LEU A 411 -6.21 -27.83 -3.84
N ASP A 412 -6.63 -29.09 -3.96
CA ASP A 412 -6.01 -29.99 -4.91
C ASP A 412 -6.29 -29.50 -6.32
N THR A 413 -5.26 -28.90 -6.92
CA THR A 413 -5.27 -28.40 -8.29
C THR A 413 -4.56 -29.35 -9.26
N THR A 414 -4.05 -30.49 -8.77
CA THR A 414 -3.13 -31.37 -9.52
C THR A 414 -3.77 -32.07 -10.72
N GLY A 415 -5.10 -32.05 -10.84
CA GLY A 415 -5.83 -32.58 -12.00
C GLY A 415 -6.39 -31.53 -12.97
N ILE A 416 -6.20 -30.23 -12.74
CA ILE A 416 -6.85 -29.18 -13.54
C ILE A 416 -5.96 -28.79 -14.72
N VAL A 417 -6.41 -29.21 -15.91
CA VAL A 417 -5.84 -28.79 -17.19
C VAL A 417 -6.30 -27.36 -17.49
N ARG A 418 -5.35 -26.51 -17.85
CA ARG A 418 -5.64 -25.12 -18.22
C ARG A 418 -6.25 -25.02 -19.61
N HIS A 419 -7.24 -24.16 -19.77
CA HIS A 419 -7.72 -23.81 -21.10
C HIS A 419 -6.68 -22.92 -21.80
N THR A 420 -6.44 -23.21 -23.08
CA THR A 420 -5.47 -22.47 -23.91
C THR A 420 -6.13 -21.68 -25.03
N LEU A 421 -7.44 -21.85 -25.25
CA LEU A 421 -8.19 -21.18 -26.30
C LEU A 421 -8.71 -19.82 -25.79
N PRO A 422 -8.28 -18.69 -26.39
CA PRO A 422 -8.76 -17.37 -25.98
C PRO A 422 -10.28 -17.22 -26.10
N SER A 423 -10.90 -17.82 -27.12
CA SER A 423 -12.35 -17.76 -27.34
C SER A 423 -13.16 -18.29 -26.17
N TYR A 424 -12.69 -19.35 -25.50
CA TYR A 424 -13.35 -19.89 -24.30
C TYR A 424 -13.50 -18.82 -23.21
N PHE A 425 -12.45 -18.06 -22.95
CA PHE A 425 -12.46 -17.02 -21.93
C PHE A 425 -13.27 -15.80 -22.38
N VAL A 426 -13.12 -15.39 -23.64
CA VAL A 426 -13.88 -14.27 -24.20
C VAL A 426 -15.39 -14.52 -24.12
N ASP A 427 -15.84 -15.74 -24.44
CA ASP A 427 -17.25 -16.14 -24.35
C ASP A 427 -17.71 -16.24 -22.89
N LYS A 428 -16.87 -16.75 -21.97
CA LYS A 428 -17.20 -16.86 -20.54
C LYS A 428 -17.42 -15.50 -19.88
N PHE A 429 -16.69 -14.46 -20.30
CA PHE A 429 -16.74 -13.13 -19.70
C PHE A 429 -17.47 -12.07 -20.55
N GLN A 430 -18.22 -12.49 -21.57
CA GLN A 430 -19.13 -11.59 -22.31
C GLN A 430 -20.18 -10.96 -21.38
N TRP A 431 -20.70 -9.81 -21.76
CA TRP A 431 -21.79 -9.15 -21.03
C TRP A 431 -22.82 -8.58 -21.98
N ARG A 432 -24.01 -8.29 -21.46
CA ARG A 432 -25.04 -7.56 -22.20
C ARG A 432 -24.94 -6.08 -21.84
N ASP A 433 -24.76 -5.23 -22.85
CA ASP A 433 -24.81 -3.78 -22.68
C ASP A 433 -26.23 -3.37 -22.30
N GLU A 434 -26.39 -2.62 -21.21
CA GLU A 434 -27.71 -2.28 -20.66
C GLU A 434 -28.47 -1.30 -21.56
N LEU A 435 -27.76 -0.43 -22.29
CA LEU A 435 -28.36 0.59 -23.15
C LEU A 435 -28.84 0.02 -24.48
N THR A 436 -28.02 -0.80 -25.13
CA THR A 436 -28.29 -1.34 -26.47
C THR A 436 -28.86 -2.75 -26.46
N GLY A 437 -28.80 -3.43 -25.31
CA GLY A 437 -29.15 -4.84 -25.17
C GLY A 437 -28.23 -5.79 -25.94
N ARG A 438 -27.14 -5.31 -26.55
CA ARG A 438 -26.22 -6.13 -27.35
C ARG A 438 -25.27 -6.92 -26.47
N VAL A 439 -24.87 -8.10 -26.92
CA VAL A 439 -23.77 -8.85 -26.30
C VAL A 439 -22.45 -8.21 -26.72
N ILE A 440 -21.64 -7.84 -25.74
CA ILE A 440 -20.30 -7.28 -25.91
C ILE A 440 -19.30 -8.26 -25.32
N PHE A 441 -18.12 -8.31 -25.95
CA PHE A 441 -17.05 -9.22 -25.62
C PHE A 441 -15.85 -8.45 -25.07
N PRO A 442 -15.12 -9.04 -24.09
CA PRO A 442 -13.83 -8.49 -23.66
C PRO A 442 -12.78 -8.62 -24.79
N SER A 443 -11.66 -7.92 -24.67
CA SER A 443 -10.60 -7.96 -25.68
C SER A 443 -10.00 -9.36 -25.87
N THR A 444 -10.14 -9.92 -27.08
CA THR A 444 -9.48 -11.19 -27.46
C THR A 444 -7.97 -11.10 -27.37
N GLN A 445 -7.39 -9.95 -27.72
CA GLN A 445 -5.94 -9.74 -27.63
C GLN A 445 -5.46 -9.81 -26.18
N LEU A 446 -6.22 -9.22 -25.24
CA LEU A 446 -5.89 -9.30 -23.82
C LEU A 446 -5.90 -10.75 -23.31
N ALA A 447 -6.86 -11.57 -23.77
CA ALA A 447 -6.88 -12.99 -23.43
C ALA A 447 -5.66 -13.73 -23.99
N ILE A 448 -5.28 -13.47 -25.26
CA ILE A 448 -4.06 -14.03 -25.87
C ILE A 448 -2.84 -13.63 -25.06
N ASP A 449 -2.65 -12.34 -24.80
CA ASP A 449 -1.48 -11.81 -24.10
C ASP A 449 -1.38 -12.38 -22.68
N THR A 450 -2.51 -12.48 -21.98
CA THR A 450 -2.57 -13.08 -20.65
C THR A 450 -2.13 -14.54 -20.69
N ILE A 451 -2.70 -15.36 -21.60
CA ILE A 451 -2.34 -16.79 -21.76
C ILE A 451 -0.84 -16.94 -22.07
N VAL A 452 -0.30 -16.11 -22.95
CA VAL A 452 1.11 -16.17 -23.38
C VAL A 452 2.06 -15.84 -22.22
N GLN A 453 1.73 -14.82 -21.42
CA GLN A 453 2.64 -14.34 -20.37
C GLN A 453 2.63 -15.18 -19.09
N ILE A 454 1.55 -15.92 -18.81
CA ILE A 454 1.50 -16.74 -17.61
C ILE A 454 2.50 -17.88 -17.70
N GLY A 455 3.36 -17.98 -16.68
CA GLY A 455 4.44 -18.98 -16.61
C GLY A 455 5.74 -18.56 -17.29
N GLN A 456 5.78 -17.41 -17.98
CA GLN A 456 7.03 -16.84 -18.48
C GLN A 456 7.86 -16.24 -17.34
N PRO A 457 9.20 -16.38 -17.34
CA PRO A 457 10.04 -15.70 -16.37
C PRO A 457 9.99 -14.18 -16.58
N ASN A 458 10.10 -13.40 -15.51
CA ASN A 458 10.16 -11.94 -15.57
C ASN A 458 11.34 -11.43 -14.73
N GLU A 459 12.55 -11.73 -15.20
CA GLU A 459 13.79 -11.47 -14.47
C GLU A 459 13.99 -9.99 -14.12
N GLU A 460 13.58 -9.08 -15.02
CA GLU A 460 13.65 -7.64 -14.76
C GLU A 460 12.74 -7.21 -13.62
N TRP A 461 11.51 -7.76 -13.54
CA TRP A 461 10.63 -7.52 -12.40
C TRP A 461 11.22 -8.09 -11.10
N ASP A 462 11.84 -9.27 -11.16
CA ASP A 462 12.48 -9.88 -9.98
C ASP A 462 13.68 -9.05 -9.51
N ASN A 463 14.49 -8.56 -10.44
CA ASN A 463 15.62 -7.67 -10.17
C ASN A 463 15.15 -6.33 -9.60
N PHE A 464 14.11 -5.74 -10.19
CA PHE A 464 13.48 -4.54 -9.66
C PHE A 464 12.93 -4.76 -8.25
N SER A 465 12.25 -5.88 -7.99
CA SER A 465 11.75 -6.24 -6.67
C SER A 465 12.87 -6.39 -5.64
N LYS A 466 14.01 -6.99 -6.02
CA LYS A 466 15.19 -7.10 -5.15
C LYS A 466 15.78 -5.73 -4.83
N ASP A 467 15.86 -4.84 -5.81
CA ASP A 467 16.33 -3.46 -5.61
C ASP A 467 15.40 -2.73 -4.64
N MET A 468 14.10 -2.66 -4.95
CA MET A 468 13.12 -1.94 -4.13
C MET A 468 13.00 -2.51 -2.72
N ALA A 469 13.16 -3.83 -2.55
CA ALA A 469 13.22 -4.44 -1.24
C ALA A 469 14.43 -3.94 -0.44
N ARG A 470 15.63 -3.81 -1.04
CA ARG A 470 16.81 -3.30 -0.31
C ARG A 470 16.59 -1.88 0.20
N VAL A 471 15.95 -1.04 -0.60
CA VAL A 471 15.76 0.37 -0.23
C VAL A 471 14.58 0.55 0.75
N SER A 472 13.51 -0.22 0.60
CA SER A 472 12.37 -0.25 1.55
C SER A 472 12.75 -0.75 2.95
N LEU A 473 13.92 -1.39 3.09
CA LEU A 473 14.37 -2.03 4.32
C LEU A 473 15.24 -1.15 5.22
N GLY A 474 14.98 0.16 5.26
CA GLY A 474 15.39 1.03 6.37
C GLY A 474 14.94 0.54 7.77
N GLY A 475 14.16 -0.56 7.86
CA GLY A 475 13.70 -1.18 9.11
C GLY A 475 14.02 -2.67 9.32
N LYS A 476 14.43 -3.50 8.34
CA LYS A 476 14.79 -4.92 8.61
C LYS A 476 16.29 -5.11 8.82
N ALA A 477 16.79 -4.52 9.90
CA ALA A 477 18.01 -4.95 10.56
C ALA A 477 17.85 -5.00 12.09
N LEU A 478 16.63 -5.20 12.59
CA LEU A 478 16.37 -5.45 14.01
C LEU A 478 15.78 -6.85 14.18
N GLY A 479 16.65 -7.75 14.63
CA GLY A 479 16.33 -9.12 14.98
C GLY A 479 16.84 -10.12 13.95
N LYS A 480 18.11 -10.55 14.09
CA LYS A 480 18.40 -11.95 13.80
C LYS A 480 17.46 -12.75 14.69
N ARG A 481 16.37 -13.27 14.11
CA ARG A 481 15.62 -14.34 14.74
C ARG A 481 16.63 -15.45 14.99
N LYS A 482 16.94 -15.74 16.25
CA LYS A 482 17.65 -16.98 16.58
C LYS A 482 16.82 -18.07 15.94
N VAL A 483 17.39 -18.77 14.96
CA VAL A 483 16.89 -20.07 14.54
C VAL A 483 16.71 -20.85 15.86
N PRO A 484 15.53 -21.41 16.16
CA PRO A 484 15.41 -22.25 17.33
C PRO A 484 16.39 -23.40 17.09
N GLU A 485 17.44 -23.48 17.91
CA GLU A 485 18.19 -24.72 18.04
C GLU A 485 17.15 -25.78 18.35
N ARG A 486 16.88 -26.65 17.36
CA ARG A 486 16.29 -27.95 17.62
C ARG A 486 17.23 -28.60 18.61
N LYS A 487 16.93 -28.52 19.90
CA LYS A 487 17.39 -29.50 20.87
C LYS A 487 16.85 -30.83 20.35
N THR A 488 17.71 -31.59 19.69
CA THR A 488 17.61 -33.05 19.68
C THR A 488 17.55 -33.48 21.12
N LEU A 489 16.32 -33.60 21.63
CA LEU A 489 16.03 -34.37 22.83
C LEU A 489 16.30 -35.82 22.43
N GLU A 490 17.52 -36.23 22.74
CA GLU A 490 17.92 -37.63 22.78
C GLU A 490 16.86 -38.41 23.56
N ALA A 491 16.54 -39.57 23.00
CA ALA A 491 15.58 -40.51 23.52
C ALA A 491 16.13 -41.13 24.81
N GLU A 492 15.93 -40.45 25.94
CA GLU A 492 15.96 -41.05 27.27
C GLU A 492 14.61 -40.83 27.92
N THR A 493 13.70 -41.78 27.71
CA THR A 493 12.77 -42.34 28.70
C THR A 493 11.63 -43.06 27.98
N PHE A 494 11.82 -44.35 27.66
CA PHE A 494 10.71 -45.31 27.71
C PHE A 494 11.20 -46.74 27.95
N GLU A 495 12.04 -46.94 28.97
CA GLU A 495 12.13 -48.21 29.67
C GLU A 495 11.25 -48.14 30.92
N ARG A 496 9.99 -48.58 30.79
CA ARG A 496 9.34 -49.46 31.78
C ARG A 496 7.90 -49.76 31.38
N SER A 497 7.61 -51.06 31.33
CA SER A 497 6.30 -51.72 31.40
C SER A 497 5.61 -51.89 30.04
N LYS A 498 5.42 -53.08 29.46
CA LYS A 498 5.25 -54.41 30.04
C LYS A 498 5.56 -55.51 29.01
N ARG A 499 6.16 -56.58 29.53
CA ARG A 499 6.24 -57.93 28.97
C ARG A 499 4.87 -58.45 28.50
N LEU A 500 4.82 -59.15 27.36
CA LEU A 500 4.64 -60.62 27.29
C LEU A 500 4.39 -61.11 25.84
N LYS A 501 5.20 -62.12 25.44
CA LYS A 501 4.93 -63.22 24.47
C LYS A 501 4.97 -62.86 22.97
N SER A 502 6.07 -63.16 22.28
CA SER A 502 6.37 -64.41 21.51
C SER A 502 5.43 -64.56 20.32
N SER A 503 5.87 -64.72 19.07
CA SER A 503 6.90 -65.61 18.55
C SER A 503 7.19 -65.30 17.05
N GLU A 504 8.42 -65.63 16.60
CA GLU A 504 8.80 -66.12 15.25
C GLU A 504 8.46 -65.25 14.02
N SER A 505 9.29 -65.05 12.99
CA SER A 505 10.57 -65.60 12.51
C SER A 505 11.04 -64.63 11.39
N ALA A 506 12.33 -64.35 11.22
CA ALA A 506 13.16 -64.74 10.05
C ALA A 506 12.40 -64.75 8.69
N ASP A 507 12.81 -64.08 7.62
CA ASP A 507 14.17 -64.01 7.07
C ASP A 507 14.30 -62.99 5.92
N GLU A 508 15.55 -62.56 5.69
CA GLU A 508 16.32 -62.44 4.42
C GLU A 508 15.60 -62.30 3.06
N MET A 509 16.18 -61.82 1.95
CA MET A 509 17.37 -61.08 1.53
C MET A 509 17.18 -60.92 0.01
N LYS A 510 17.69 -59.80 -0.55
CA LYS A 510 18.28 -59.65 -1.91
C LYS A 510 17.33 -59.94 -3.10
N SER A 511 17.35 -59.24 -4.24
CA SER A 511 18.42 -58.90 -5.18
C SER A 511 17.79 -57.94 -6.22
N ALA A 512 18.44 -56.86 -6.69
CA ALA A 512 19.35 -56.82 -7.86
C ALA A 512 18.76 -57.58 -9.08
N GLU A 513 18.65 -57.07 -10.30
CA GLU A 513 19.27 -55.94 -10.99
C GLU A 513 18.65 -55.81 -12.41
N TYR A 514 18.72 -54.60 -12.98
CA TYR A 514 18.78 -54.23 -14.41
C TYR A 514 17.84 -54.82 -15.47
N GLN A 515 17.09 -53.94 -16.15
CA GLN A 515 17.25 -53.73 -17.60
C GLN A 515 17.13 -52.25 -17.97
N LEU A 516 17.96 -51.89 -18.95
CA LEU A 516 18.27 -50.56 -19.48
C LEU A 516 17.41 -50.28 -20.73
N GLU A 517 17.35 -49.00 -21.12
CA GLU A 517 16.86 -48.42 -22.39
C GLU A 517 15.40 -47.97 -22.42
N GLU A 518 15.16 -46.66 -22.26
CA GLU A 518 15.04 -45.77 -23.43
C GLU A 518 15.10 -44.29 -23.00
N ARG A 519 15.81 -43.48 -23.80
CA ARG A 519 15.97 -42.03 -23.64
C ARG A 519 14.67 -41.31 -23.98
N VAL A 520 14.05 -40.66 -22.99
CA VAL A 520 13.31 -39.40 -23.19
C VAL A 520 13.68 -38.48 -22.03
N GLY A 521 14.28 -37.32 -22.37
CA GLY A 521 14.82 -36.35 -21.42
C GLY A 521 13.79 -35.92 -20.39
N THR A 522 13.95 -36.38 -19.16
CA THR A 522 13.21 -35.94 -17.99
C THR A 522 13.98 -34.78 -17.36
N PHE A 523 13.59 -33.55 -17.68
CA PHE A 523 13.86 -32.41 -16.80
C PHE A 523 12.85 -32.50 -15.63
N LYS A 524 13.22 -33.27 -14.61
CA LYS A 524 12.60 -33.28 -13.29
C LYS A 524 13.66 -32.81 -12.29
N GLU A 525 13.62 -31.53 -11.94
CA GLU A 525 14.22 -30.81 -10.81
C GLU A 525 14.16 -29.32 -11.20
N GLU A 526 13.58 -28.35 -10.49
CA GLU A 526 13.11 -28.24 -9.11
C GLU A 526 11.84 -27.36 -9.13
N PHE A 527 10.67 -27.95 -8.83
CA PHE A 527 9.41 -27.20 -8.61
C PHE A 527 8.97 -27.44 -7.16
N TYR A 528 9.75 -26.96 -6.20
CA TYR A 528 9.38 -26.96 -4.78
C TYR A 528 10.04 -25.78 -4.06
N ARG A 529 9.41 -24.60 -4.12
CA ARG A 529 9.50 -23.60 -3.02
C ARG A 529 8.48 -22.47 -3.14
N TRP A 530 7.21 -22.80 -2.93
CA TRP A 530 6.21 -21.84 -2.44
C TRP A 530 5.32 -22.54 -1.40
N GLU A 531 5.96 -23.08 -0.38
CA GLU A 531 5.31 -23.38 0.89
C GLU A 531 6.16 -22.72 1.98
N GLU A 532 5.86 -21.46 2.28
CA GLU A 532 6.12 -20.99 3.65
C GLU A 532 4.99 -21.57 4.51
N PRO A 533 5.29 -22.39 5.53
CA PRO A 533 4.28 -22.79 6.49
C PRO A 533 3.85 -21.53 7.25
N LEU A 534 2.59 -21.13 7.09
CA LEU A 534 1.92 -20.24 8.04
C LEU A 534 1.81 -20.98 9.39
N THR A 535 2.89 -20.95 10.15
CA THR A 535 2.87 -21.21 11.58
C THR A 535 3.52 -20.03 12.26
N GLU A 536 2.73 -18.97 12.40
CA GLU A 536 2.84 -18.11 13.56
C GLU A 536 1.45 -17.80 14.07
N GLN A 537 1.17 -18.42 15.21
CA GLN A 537 0.03 -18.13 16.06
C GLN A 537 0.09 -16.65 16.45
N ASP A 538 -0.78 -15.84 15.87
CA ASP A 538 -1.27 -14.65 16.57
C ASP A 538 -2.39 -15.13 17.50
N ASN A 539 -1.98 -15.68 18.64
CA ASN A 539 -2.91 -15.90 19.74
C ASN A 539 -3.35 -14.52 20.19
N GLY A 540 -4.63 -14.21 19.96
CA GLY A 540 -5.25 -13.06 20.59
C GLY A 540 -5.06 -13.15 22.09
N ASP A 541 -4.17 -12.31 22.61
CA ASP A 541 -4.24 -11.64 23.91
C ASP A 541 -3.08 -10.64 23.99
N GLY A 542 -3.42 -9.37 24.19
CA GLY A 542 -2.45 -8.27 24.24
C GLY A 542 -3.08 -6.88 24.28
N MET A 543 -4.25 -6.73 24.89
CA MET A 543 -4.55 -5.50 25.64
C MET A 543 -4.01 -5.75 27.04
N ASP A 544 -2.96 -5.02 27.44
CA ASP A 544 -2.92 -4.30 28.73
C ASP A 544 -1.54 -3.62 28.98
N HIS A 545 -1.64 -2.34 29.34
CA HIS A 545 -0.75 -1.51 30.15
C HIS A 545 0.77 -1.48 29.87
N ARG A 546 1.21 -0.39 29.21
CA ARG A 546 2.42 0.34 29.62
C ARG A 546 2.13 1.84 29.65
N GLU A 547 1.84 2.34 30.84
CA GLU A 547 1.97 3.76 31.18
C GLU A 547 3.42 4.22 30.93
N PRO A 548 3.65 5.44 30.43
CA PRO A 548 4.95 6.08 30.60
C PRO A 548 5.11 6.46 32.07
N ALA A 549 6.14 5.95 32.71
CA ALA A 549 6.60 6.43 34.01
C ALA A 549 6.85 7.95 33.93
N GLN A 550 5.97 8.73 34.53
CA GLN A 550 6.14 10.14 34.77
C GLN A 550 6.70 10.26 36.19
N GLU A 551 7.99 10.61 36.32
CA GLU A 551 8.59 10.98 37.61
C GLU A 551 7.85 12.19 38.16
N ARG A 552 7.00 11.94 39.15
CA ARG A 552 6.51 12.95 40.09
C ARG A 552 7.65 13.33 41.02
N LEU A 553 8.15 14.56 40.86
CA LEU A 553 8.78 15.29 41.95
C LEU A 553 7.66 15.94 42.76
N GLU A 554 7.46 15.42 43.96
CA GLU A 554 6.63 16.01 44.99
C GLU A 554 7.24 17.33 45.47
N SER A 555 6.46 18.40 45.45
CA SER A 555 6.37 19.28 46.62
C SER A 555 4.96 19.86 46.68
N ARG A 556 4.30 19.58 47.81
CA ARG A 556 3.06 20.19 48.24
C ARG A 556 3.36 21.64 48.62
N ASP A 557 2.45 22.56 48.33
CA ASP A 557 1.74 23.27 49.41
C ASP A 557 0.48 23.98 48.91
N TRP A 558 -0.53 23.89 49.79
CA TRP A 558 -1.83 24.54 49.95
C TRP A 558 -1.83 26.03 49.54
N GLU A 559 -2.90 26.70 49.10
CA GLU A 559 -4.22 26.85 49.73
C GLU A 559 -5.07 27.82 48.88
N SER A 560 -6.39 27.54 48.71
CA SER A 560 -7.50 28.53 48.59
C SER A 560 -7.55 29.52 47.38
N PHE A 561 -8.63 30.07 46.83
CA PHE A 561 -10.09 30.15 46.98
C PHE A 561 -10.63 30.31 45.52
N GLY A 562 -11.75 29.71 45.13
CA GLY A 562 -13.06 30.38 45.20
C GLY A 562 -13.50 30.93 43.83
N ALA A 563 -14.48 30.27 43.22
CA ALA A 563 -15.22 30.74 42.02
C ALA A 563 -16.10 31.96 42.37
N PRO A 564 -16.74 32.67 41.40
CA PRO A 564 -17.41 32.12 40.21
C PRO A 564 -16.58 32.14 38.91
#